data_AF-A0A963VWB4-F1
#
_entry.id   AF-A0A963VWB4-F1
#
_cell.length_a   1.000
_cell.length_b   1.000
_cell.length_c   1.000
_cell.angle_alpha   90.00
_cell.angle_beta   90.00
_cell.angle_gamma   90.00
#
_symmetry.space_group_name_H-M   'P 1'
#
loop_
_entity.id
_entity.type
_entity.pdbx_description
1 polymer ?
#
loop_
_entity_poly.entity_id
_entity_poly.type
_entity_poly.pdbx_seq_one_letter_code
_entity_poly.pdbx_strand_id
1 'polypeptide(L)' 'MRAGLTGSDAYLEQWRRSDPCPVSDDIEAEAAAAAEALEADYTVERVRAIVAAGGFEGAD' A
#
# COMPACT_ATOMS: atom_id res chain seq x y z
N MET A 1 15.99 0.98 -7.72
CA MET A 1 14.52 0.96 -7.97
C MET A 1 14.10 2.29 -8.60
N ARG A 2 12.91 2.38 -9.22
CA ARG A 2 12.43 3.63 -9.86
C ARG A 2 12.41 4.84 -8.93
N ALA A 3 12.19 4.63 -7.63
CA ALA A 3 12.14 5.67 -6.61
C ALA A 3 13.50 6.30 -6.25
N GLY A 4 14.62 5.80 -6.78
CA GLY A 4 15.95 6.34 -6.47
C GLY A 4 16.43 6.13 -5.03
N LEU A 5 15.63 5.51 -4.15
CA LEU A 5 15.99 5.18 -2.78
C LEU A 5 17.08 4.10 -2.76
N THR A 6 18.20 4.41 -2.12
CA THR A 6 19.38 3.55 -1.97
C THR A 6 19.63 3.26 -0.49
N GLY A 7 19.98 2.00 -0.17
CA GLY A 7 20.11 1.54 1.21
C GLY A 7 18.77 1.17 1.87
N SER A 8 18.79 0.31 2.88
CA SER A 8 17.59 -0.14 3.62
C SER A 8 16.87 0.98 4.35
N ASP A 9 17.63 1.94 4.87
CA ASP A 9 17.14 2.97 5.77
C ASP A 9 16.22 3.95 5.04
N ALA A 10 16.56 4.29 3.79
CA ALA A 10 15.74 5.15 2.93
C ALA A 10 14.34 4.57 2.62
N TYR A 11 14.16 3.25 2.66
CA TYR A 11 12.84 2.62 2.52
C TYR A 11 12.05 2.64 3.83
N LEU A 12 12.73 2.40 4.96
CA LEU A 12 12.09 2.41 6.28
C LEU A 12 11.61 3.81 6.67
N GLU A 13 12.34 4.85 6.28
CA GLU A 13 11.96 6.25 6.50
C GLU A 13 10.64 6.63 5.83
N GLN A 14 10.27 5.96 4.74
CA GLN A 14 9.02 6.20 4.02
C GLN A 14 7.85 5.35 4.55
N TRP A 15 8.12 4.34 5.39
CA TRP A 15 7.05 3.52 5.95
C TRP A 15 6.18 4.36 6.89
N ARG A 16 4.87 4.36 6.65
CA ARG A 16 3.86 4.94 7.52
C ARG A 16 2.94 3.83 8.01
N ARG A 17 2.60 3.85 9.29
CA ARG A 17 1.45 3.07 9.80
C ARG A 17 0.21 3.94 9.62
N SER A 18 -0.90 3.32 9.22
CA SER A 18 -2.20 3.98 9.27
C SER A 18 -2.68 4.09 10.71
N ASP A 19 -3.71 4.92 10.90
CA ASP A 19 -4.50 4.86 12.12
C ASP A 19 -5.18 3.49 12.25
N PRO A 20 -5.41 2.99 13.48
CA PRO A 20 -6.19 1.79 13.70
C PRO A 20 -7.62 1.97 13.22
N CYS A 21 -8.19 0.93 12.61
CA CYS A 21 -9.61 0.87 12.29
C CYS A 21 -10.31 -0.19 13.16
N PRO A 22 -11.59 0.03 13.51
CA PRO A 22 -12.40 -1.01 14.13
C PRO A 22 -12.65 -2.14 13.12
N VAL A 23 -12.52 -3.37 13.58
CA VAL A 23 -12.84 -4.61 12.83
C VAL A 23 -13.65 -5.53 13.74
N SER A 24 -14.35 -6.50 13.16
CA SER A 24 -15.07 -7.51 13.94
C SER A 24 -14.12 -8.50 14.64
N ASP A 25 -14.69 -9.36 15.50
CA ASP A 25 -13.94 -10.43 16.18
C ASP A 25 -13.52 -11.57 15.22
N ASP A 26 -14.06 -11.61 13.99
CA ASP A 26 -13.69 -12.58 12.95
C ASP A 26 -12.54 -12.01 12.11
N ILE A 27 -11.34 -12.03 12.68
CA ILE A 27 -10.15 -11.42 12.08
C ILE A 27 -9.77 -12.08 10.75
N GLU A 28 -10.00 -13.37 10.60
CA GLU A 28 -9.77 -14.09 9.35
C GLU A 28 -10.66 -13.58 8.22
N ALA A 29 -11.96 -13.36 8.49
CA ALA A 29 -12.87 -12.80 7.49
C ALA A 29 -12.52 -11.35 7.13
N GLU A 30 -12.16 -10.53 8.12
CA GLU A 30 -11.75 -9.14 7.91
C GLU A 30 -10.47 -9.04 7.07
N ALA A 31 -9.48 -9.90 7.34
CA ALA A 31 -8.25 -9.97 6.56
C ALA A 31 -8.50 -10.40 5.11
N ALA A 32 -9.38 -11.37 4.87
CA ALA A 32 -9.75 -11.80 3.53
C ALA A 32 -10.47 -10.67 2.76
N ALA A 33 -11.44 -10.01 3.39
CA ALA A 33 -12.15 -8.89 2.78
C ALA A 33 -11.22 -7.71 2.46
N ALA A 34 -10.27 -7.39 3.36
CA ALA A 34 -9.28 -6.36 3.11
C ALA A 34 -8.34 -6.73 1.95
N ALA A 35 -7.92 -7.99 1.83
CA ALA A 35 -7.12 -8.45 0.71
C ALA A 35 -7.88 -8.34 -0.62
N GLU A 36 -9.13 -8.80 -0.67
CA GLU A 36 -9.99 -8.69 -1.86
C GLU A 36 -10.21 -7.23 -2.27
N ALA A 37 -10.44 -6.34 -1.31
CA ALA A 37 -10.58 -4.91 -1.56
C ALA A 37 -9.30 -4.31 -2.16
N LEU A 38 -8.13 -4.64 -1.62
CA LEU A 38 -6.85 -4.19 -2.17
C LEU A 38 -6.62 -4.70 -3.60
N GLU A 39 -6.95 -5.96 -3.89
CA GLU A 39 -6.81 -6.53 -5.23
C GLU A 39 -7.75 -5.85 -6.24
N ALA A 40 -8.98 -5.54 -5.83
CA ALA A 40 -9.95 -4.83 -6.66
C ALA A 40 -9.54 -3.37 -6.91
N ASP A 41 -9.04 -2.69 -5.87
CA ASP A 41 -8.68 -1.27 -5.92
C ASP A 41 -7.36 -1.04 -6.65
N TYR A 42 -6.38 -1.91 -6.47
CA TYR A 42 -5.04 -1.83 -7.07
C TYR A 42 -4.92 -2.68 -8.33
N THR A 43 -5.68 -2.30 -9.35
CA THR A 43 -5.58 -2.91 -10.68
C THR A 43 -4.17 -2.79 -11.28
N VAL A 44 -3.87 -3.64 -12.26
CA VAL A 44 -2.57 -3.65 -12.94
C VAL A 44 -2.21 -2.27 -13.51
N GLU A 45 -3.17 -1.56 -14.08
CA GLU A 45 -2.99 -0.23 -14.65
C GLU A 45 -2.65 0.80 -13.57
N ARG A 46 -3.35 0.75 -12.43
CA ARG A 46 -3.09 1.66 -11.30
C ARG A 46 -1.72 1.40 -10.68
N VAL A 47 -1.38 0.15 -10.42
CA VAL A 47 -0.06 -0.23 -9.88
C VAL A 47 1.05 0.23 -10.82
N ARG A 48 0.89 0.08 -12.14
CA ARG A 48 1.85 0.59 -13.13
C ARG A 48 2.03 2.10 -13.03
N ALA A 49 0.95 2.86 -12.84
CA ALA A 49 1.01 4.31 -12.66
C ALA A 49 1.76 4.71 -11.37
N ILE A 50 1.47 4.06 -10.24
CA ILE A 50 2.16 4.29 -8.96
C ILE A 50 3.65 3.98 -9.08
N VAL A 51 4.02 2.83 -9.67
CA VAL A 51 5.42 2.48 -9.94
C VAL A 51 6.07 3.55 -10.81
N ALA A 52 5.35 4.02 -11.84
CA ALA A 52 5.88 5.04 -12.73
C ALA A 52 6.16 6.37 -12.00
N ALA A 53 5.33 6.70 -11.01
CA ALA A 53 5.46 7.86 -10.12
C ALA A 53 6.41 7.64 -8.93
N GLY A 54 7.19 6.55 -8.92
CA GLY A 54 8.19 6.31 -7.87
C GLY A 54 7.60 5.78 -6.56
N GLY A 55 6.42 5.17 -6.59
CA GLY A 55 5.77 4.58 -5.42
C GLY A 55 4.74 5.51 -4.74
N PHE A 56 4.50 6.69 -5.31
CA PHE A 56 3.52 7.64 -4.80
C PHE A 56 2.27 7.64 -5.66
N GLU A 57 1.13 7.60 -5.00
CA GLU A 57 -0.15 7.93 -5.59
C GLU A 57 -0.41 9.41 -5.34
N GLY A 58 -1.18 10.09 -6.20
CA GLY A 58 -1.34 11.55 -6.20
C GLY A 58 -1.40 12.13 -4.78
N ALA A 59 -0.43 12.98 -4.45
CA ALA A 59 -0.31 13.59 -3.14
C ALA A 59 -1.56 14.46 -2.85
N ASP A 60 -2.25 14.13 -1.77
CA ASP A 60 -2.97 15.10 -0.93
C ASP A 60 -2.17 15.29 0.36
#